data_AF-W2STP2-F1
#
_entry.id   AF-W2STP2-F1
#
_cell.length_a   1.000
_cell.length_b   1.000
_cell.length_c   1.000
_cell.angle_alpha   90.00
_cell.angle_beta   90.00
_cell.angle_gamma   90.00
#
_symmetry.space_group_name_H-M   'P 1'
#
loop_
_entity.id
_entity.type
_entity.pdbx_description
1 polymer ?
#
loop_
_entity_poly.entity_id
_entity_poly.type
_entity_poly.pdbx_seq_one_letter_code
_entity_poly.pdbx_strand_id
1 'polypeptide(L)'
;MANFLTSAWALRWIKRFVLFVLIAFVCIAGVRFYDAQRKAPLSLWHTYVPEDMHAHEIDHATWEEYIANENRLFDSVKKNVTDKLPAEERVPANRYFSGSPIYPGHFRTDWNRSYTLMPQGPPRGVAVMLHGLTDSPYSLRHIAQRYQKDGFAVVAVRLPGHGTVPSGLTEVTAEDWEAATRLA
;
A
#
# COMPACT_ATOMS: atom_id res chain seq x y z
N MET A 1 33.40 62.42 -31.76
CA MET A 1 32.38 61.44 -32.19
C MET A 1 32.89 60.03 -31.93
N ALA A 2 32.66 59.45 -30.74
CA ALA A 2 33.12 58.09 -30.42
C ALA A 2 32.24 57.31 -29.41
N ASN A 3 31.06 57.83 -29.00
CA ASN A 3 30.23 57.20 -27.95
C ASN A 3 28.91 56.58 -28.44
N PHE A 4 28.57 56.69 -29.73
CA PHE A 4 27.30 56.16 -30.26
C PHE A 4 27.37 54.70 -30.74
N LEU A 5 28.54 54.22 -31.13
CA LEU A 5 28.72 52.84 -31.60
C LEU A 5 28.83 51.82 -30.44
N THR A 6 29.33 52.26 -29.28
CA THR A 6 29.47 51.42 -28.08
C THR A 6 28.14 51.17 -27.38
N SER A 7 27.24 52.15 -27.35
CA SER A 7 25.93 52.04 -26.71
C SER A 7 24.98 51.13 -27.49
N ALA A 8 24.90 51.25 -28.82
CA ALA A 8 24.08 50.38 -29.65
C ALA A 8 24.58 48.92 -29.66
N TRP A 9 25.91 48.73 -29.64
CA TRP A 9 26.52 47.40 -29.50
C TRP A 9 26.23 46.79 -28.13
N ALA A 10 26.43 47.54 -27.04
CA ALA A 10 26.12 47.10 -25.69
C ALA A 10 24.63 46.76 -25.52
N LEU A 11 23.72 47.59 -26.05
CA LEU A 11 22.28 47.34 -25.99
C LEU A 11 21.87 46.05 -26.72
N ARG A 12 22.52 45.73 -27.85
CA ARG A 12 22.28 44.47 -28.59
C ARG A 12 22.73 43.25 -27.78
N TRP A 13 23.87 43.34 -27.10
CA TRP A 13 24.36 42.26 -26.24
C TRP A 13 23.51 42.10 -24.98
N ILE A 14 23.07 43.20 -24.36
CA ILE A 14 22.11 43.17 -23.25
C ILE A 14 20.80 42.48 -23.67
N LYS A 15 20.22 42.84 -24.82
CA LYS A 15 19.00 42.19 -25.34
C LYS A 15 19.20 40.69 -25.58
N ARG A 16 20.34 40.29 -26.15
CA ARG A 16 20.69 38.87 -26.35
C ARG A 16 20.84 38.13 -25.03
N PHE A 17 21.48 38.75 -24.04
CA PHE A 17 21.63 38.18 -22.71
C PHE A 17 20.26 38.01 -22.01
N VAL A 18 19.41 39.05 -22.04
CA VAL A 18 18.05 38.97 -21.49
C VAL A 18 17.23 37.88 -22.18
N LEU A 19 17.30 37.80 -23.52
CA LEU A 19 16.62 36.74 -24.27
C LEU A 19 17.14 35.35 -23.87
N PHE A 20 18.46 35.19 -23.75
CA PHE A 20 19.07 33.93 -23.29
C PHE A 20 18.59 33.56 -21.89
N VAL A 21 18.59 34.50 -20.94
CA VAL A 21 18.10 34.28 -19.57
C VAL A 21 16.62 33.90 -19.57
N LEU A 22 15.79 34.56 -20.38
CA LEU A 22 14.36 34.26 -20.48
C LEU A 22 14.12 32.88 -21.07
N ILE A 23 14.86 32.50 -22.12
CA ILE A 23 14.79 31.15 -22.69
C ILE A 23 15.24 30.11 -21.66
N ALA A 24 16.36 30.34 -20.98
CA ALA A 24 16.85 29.44 -19.93
C ALA A 24 15.81 29.29 -18.81
N PHE A 25 15.20 30.39 -18.37
CA PHE A 25 14.13 30.38 -17.38
C PHE A 25 12.92 29.55 -17.85
N VAL A 26 12.44 29.77 -19.08
CA VAL A 26 11.31 29.02 -19.65
C VAL A 26 11.64 27.52 -19.78
N CYS A 27 12.85 27.18 -20.22
CA CYS A 27 13.30 25.79 -20.30
C CYS A 27 13.35 25.12 -18.90
N ILE A 28 13.92 25.80 -17.91
CA ILE A 28 13.97 25.30 -16.53
C ILE A 28 12.55 25.12 -15.97
N ALA A 29 11.68 26.12 -16.16
CA ALA A 29 10.29 26.05 -15.73
C ALA A 29 9.55 24.89 -16.41
N GLY A 30 9.76 24.68 -17.71
CA GLY A 30 9.19 23.57 -18.47
C GLY A 30 9.65 22.21 -17.97
N VAL A 31 10.96 22.02 -17.74
CA VAL A 31 11.51 20.78 -17.18
C VAL A 31 10.96 20.54 -15.78
N ARG A 32 10.90 21.56 -14.92
CA ARG A 32 10.39 21.42 -13.56
C ARG A 32 8.90 21.13 -13.51
N PHE A 33 8.12 21.72 -14.41
CA PHE A 33 6.71 21.39 -14.56
C PHE A 33 6.54 19.93 -14.97
N TYR A 34 7.34 19.47 -15.94
CA TYR A 34 7.32 18.09 -16.39
C TYR A 34 7.74 17.10 -15.30
N ASP A 35 8.84 17.37 -14.58
CA ASP A 35 9.32 16.55 -13.47
C ASP A 35 8.34 16.54 -12.30
N ALA A 36 7.69 17.66 -11.99
CA ALA A 36 6.67 17.73 -10.93
C ALA A 36 5.41 16.91 -11.25
N GLN A 37 5.14 16.68 -12.55
CA GLN A 37 4.06 15.79 -12.99
C GLN A 37 4.49 14.31 -13.08
N ARG A 38 5.79 14.04 -13.13
CA ARG A 38 6.30 12.67 -13.10
C ARG A 38 6.27 12.14 -11.67
N LYS A 39 5.56 11.04 -11.48
CA LYS A 39 5.59 10.28 -10.23
C LYS A 39 6.88 9.46 -10.16
N ALA A 40 7.31 9.12 -8.94
CA ALA A 40 8.35 8.13 -8.76
C ALA A 40 7.98 6.82 -9.48
N PRO A 41 8.96 6.04 -9.96
CA PRO A 41 8.70 4.71 -10.50
C PRO A 41 7.90 3.86 -9.50
N LEU A 42 7.05 2.98 -10.03
CA LEU A 42 6.33 2.03 -9.20
C LEU A 42 7.32 1.01 -8.60
N SER A 43 7.02 0.58 -7.38
CA SER A 43 7.83 -0.40 -6.63
C SER A 43 7.19 -1.78 -6.77
N LEU A 44 7.85 -2.82 -6.24
CA LEU A 44 7.33 -4.19 -6.34
C LEU A 44 5.94 -4.36 -5.72
N TRP A 45 5.65 -3.73 -4.59
CA TRP A 45 4.32 -3.75 -3.96
C TRP A 45 3.26 -2.93 -4.72
N HIS A 46 3.64 -2.14 -5.72
CA HIS A 46 2.72 -1.43 -6.60
C HIS A 46 2.41 -2.20 -7.89
N THR A 47 3.21 -3.22 -8.23
CA THR A 47 3.19 -3.88 -9.55
C THR A 47 2.89 -5.38 -9.46
N TYR A 48 3.29 -6.04 -8.37
CA TYR A 48 2.97 -7.44 -8.15
C TYR A 48 1.53 -7.58 -7.64
N VAL A 49 0.63 -8.14 -8.44
CA VAL A 49 -0.73 -8.47 -8.00
C VAL A 49 -0.73 -9.91 -7.46
N PRO A 50 -0.95 -10.13 -6.16
CA PRO A 50 -1.08 -11.47 -5.62
C PRO A 50 -2.45 -12.05 -5.99
N GLU A 51 -2.47 -13.35 -6.33
CA GLU A 51 -3.71 -14.10 -6.52
C GLU A 51 -4.42 -14.27 -5.17
N ASP A 52 -5.67 -13.82 -5.10
CA ASP A 52 -6.57 -13.93 -3.95
C ASP A 52 -7.84 -14.67 -4.37
N MET A 53 -8.66 -15.12 -3.42
CA MET A 53 -9.93 -15.77 -3.74
C MET A 53 -10.97 -14.76 -4.21
N HIS A 54 -11.78 -15.17 -5.19
CA HIS A 54 -12.95 -14.42 -5.63
C HIS A 54 -14.25 -15.00 -5.06
N ALA A 55 -15.34 -14.23 -5.15
CA ALA A 55 -16.63 -14.53 -4.53
C ALA A 55 -17.12 -15.97 -4.77
N HIS A 56 -16.99 -16.46 -6.01
CA HIS A 56 -17.42 -17.82 -6.37
C HIS A 56 -16.63 -18.93 -5.66
N GLU A 57 -15.37 -18.69 -5.28
CA GLU A 57 -14.56 -19.61 -4.49
C GLU A 57 -14.88 -19.45 -3.00
N ILE A 58 -15.01 -18.20 -2.54
CA ILE A 58 -15.28 -17.87 -1.14
C ILE A 58 -16.63 -18.45 -0.69
N ASP A 59 -17.68 -18.35 -1.52
CA ASP A 59 -19.03 -18.85 -1.21
C ASP A 59 -19.09 -20.38 -1.06
N HIS A 60 -18.05 -21.09 -1.50
CA HIS A 60 -17.92 -22.55 -1.37
C HIS A 60 -16.81 -22.97 -0.40
N ALA A 61 -16.10 -22.01 0.19
CA ALA A 61 -14.98 -22.27 1.09
C ALA A 61 -15.44 -22.41 2.54
N THR A 62 -14.67 -23.19 3.28
CA THR A 62 -14.64 -23.15 4.74
C THR A 62 -13.71 -22.06 5.24
N TRP A 63 -13.86 -21.68 6.51
CA TRP A 63 -12.92 -20.75 7.16
C TRP A 63 -11.47 -21.26 7.08
N GLU A 64 -11.25 -22.58 7.24
CA GLU A 64 -9.92 -23.18 7.16
C GLU A 64 -9.31 -23.04 5.76
N GLU A 65 -10.09 -23.27 4.70
CA GLU A 65 -9.64 -23.10 3.31
C GLU A 65 -9.32 -21.63 3.00
N TYR A 66 -10.12 -20.70 3.53
CA TYR A 66 -9.87 -19.27 3.40
C TYR A 66 -8.55 -18.86 4.06
N ILE A 67 -8.29 -19.32 5.29
CA ILE A 67 -7.02 -19.09 6.00
C ILE A 67 -5.85 -19.75 5.26
N ALA A 68 -6.04 -20.96 4.70
CA ALA A 68 -5.00 -21.62 3.91
C ALA A 68 -4.67 -20.83 2.63
N ASN A 69 -5.67 -20.26 1.95
CA ASN A 69 -5.46 -19.36 0.83
C ASN A 69 -4.73 -18.08 1.24
N GLU A 70 -5.18 -17.44 2.32
CA GLU A 70 -4.53 -16.26 2.87
C GLU A 70 -3.04 -16.53 3.16
N ASN A 71 -2.71 -17.67 3.76
CA ASN A 71 -1.31 -18.03 4.02
C ASN A 71 -0.50 -18.15 2.73
N ARG A 72 -1.03 -18.85 1.70
CA ARG A 72 -0.39 -18.94 0.37
C ARG A 72 -0.20 -17.56 -0.26
N LEU A 73 -1.17 -16.68 -0.11
CA LEU A 73 -1.13 -15.30 -0.60
C LEU A 73 0.00 -14.50 0.07
N PHE A 74 0.12 -14.55 1.40
CA PHE A 74 1.21 -13.84 2.06
C PHE A 74 2.60 -14.43 1.74
N ASP A 75 2.69 -15.75 1.54
CA ASP A 75 3.93 -16.39 1.08
C ASP A 75 4.32 -15.93 -0.33
N SER A 76 3.33 -15.74 -1.22
CA SER A 76 3.54 -15.22 -2.57
C SER A 76 4.06 -13.77 -2.54
N VAL A 77 3.50 -12.94 -1.65
CA VAL A 77 3.97 -11.55 -1.41
C VAL A 77 5.39 -11.55 -0.85
N LYS A 78 5.71 -12.42 0.10
CA LYS A 78 7.08 -12.54 0.61
C LYS A 78 8.05 -12.88 -0.53
N LYS A 79 7.73 -13.90 -1.32
CA LYS A 79 8.57 -14.38 -2.44
C LYS A 79 8.76 -13.34 -3.55
N ASN A 80 7.72 -12.59 -3.88
CA ASN A 80 7.73 -11.69 -5.05
C ASN A 80 8.00 -10.23 -4.72
N VAL A 81 7.84 -9.83 -3.46
CA VAL A 81 8.08 -8.47 -3.00
C VAL A 81 9.23 -8.46 -1.99
N THR A 82 9.04 -9.02 -0.80
CA THR A 82 10.01 -8.92 0.31
C THR A 82 11.39 -9.43 -0.08
N ASP A 83 11.46 -10.64 -0.64
CA ASP A 83 12.72 -11.31 -0.96
C ASP A 83 13.41 -10.74 -2.19
N LYS A 84 12.68 -9.96 -3.01
CA LYS A 84 13.17 -9.34 -4.25
C LYS A 84 13.41 -7.84 -4.10
N LEU A 85 13.28 -7.27 -2.91
CA LEU A 85 13.48 -5.84 -2.70
C LEU A 85 14.89 -5.41 -3.12
N PRO A 86 15.00 -4.37 -3.97
CA PRO A 86 16.29 -3.82 -4.36
C PRO A 86 16.95 -3.10 -3.17
N ALA A 87 18.27 -2.91 -3.22
CA ALA A 87 19.04 -2.45 -2.05
C ALA A 87 18.60 -1.07 -1.54
N GLU A 88 18.24 -0.17 -2.46
CA GLU A 88 17.74 1.17 -2.18
C GLU A 88 16.39 1.19 -1.43
N GLU A 89 15.60 0.11 -1.52
CA GLU A 89 14.32 -0.02 -0.83
C GLU A 89 14.43 -0.69 0.54
N ARG A 90 15.63 -1.20 0.90
CA ARG A 90 15.90 -1.88 2.18
C ARG A 90 16.15 -0.86 3.30
N VAL A 91 15.18 0.01 3.53
CA VAL A 91 15.24 1.06 4.55
C VAL A 91 14.36 0.72 5.75
N PRO A 92 14.67 1.21 6.97
CA PRO A 92 13.89 0.92 8.17
C PRO A 92 12.40 1.28 8.06
N ALA A 93 12.04 2.28 7.25
CA ALA A 93 10.66 2.71 7.06
C ALA A 93 9.86 1.84 6.07
N ASN A 94 10.49 0.91 5.36
CA ASN A 94 9.79 0.06 4.38
C ASN A 94 9.23 -1.20 5.06
N ARG A 95 7.91 -1.30 5.19
CA ARG A 95 7.24 -2.45 5.81
C ARG A 95 7.43 -3.78 5.08
N TYR A 96 7.91 -3.77 3.84
CA TYR A 96 8.22 -4.98 3.07
C TYR A 96 9.66 -5.43 3.25
N PHE A 97 10.53 -4.57 3.79
CA PHE A 97 11.91 -4.96 4.07
C PHE A 97 11.95 -5.84 5.31
N SER A 98 12.40 -7.08 5.15
CA SER A 98 12.48 -8.03 6.27
C SER A 98 13.39 -7.57 7.41
N GLY A 99 14.34 -6.65 7.20
CA GLY A 99 15.14 -6.05 8.28
C GLY A 99 14.51 -4.81 8.93
N SER A 100 13.29 -4.42 8.53
CA SER A 100 12.60 -3.26 9.08
C SER A 100 12.05 -3.54 10.49
N PRO A 101 12.09 -2.56 11.42
CA PRO A 101 11.39 -2.66 12.71
C PRO A 101 9.87 -2.73 12.58
N ILE A 102 9.30 -2.38 11.42
CA ILE A 102 7.86 -2.42 11.16
C ILE A 102 7.48 -3.57 10.20
N TYR A 103 8.40 -4.50 9.92
CA TYR A 103 8.11 -5.69 9.14
C TYR A 103 7.15 -6.61 9.92
N PRO A 104 5.94 -6.92 9.40
CA PRO A 104 4.94 -7.68 10.16
C PRO A 104 5.41 -9.08 10.60
N GLY A 105 6.27 -9.73 9.81
CA GLY A 105 6.78 -11.07 10.10
C GLY A 105 7.69 -11.17 11.33
N HIS A 106 8.08 -10.05 11.94
CA HIS A 106 8.83 -10.03 13.21
C HIS A 106 7.94 -10.08 14.45
N PHE A 107 6.66 -9.75 14.33
CA PHE A 107 5.78 -9.72 15.48
C PHE A 107 5.28 -11.13 15.80
N ARG A 108 5.04 -11.39 17.08
CA ARG A 108 4.42 -12.65 17.54
C ARG A 108 3.09 -12.95 16.86
N THR A 109 2.38 -11.91 16.42
CA THR A 109 1.13 -12.00 15.69
C THR A 109 1.16 -10.98 14.57
N ASP A 110 1.07 -11.46 13.33
CA ASP A 110 0.87 -10.61 12.16
C ASP A 110 -0.61 -10.23 12.09
N TRP A 111 -0.95 -9.10 12.69
CA TRP A 111 -2.33 -8.64 12.74
C TRP A 111 -2.86 -8.15 11.37
N ASN A 112 -2.07 -8.16 10.29
CA ASN A 112 -2.61 -7.88 8.94
C ASN A 112 -3.39 -9.07 8.37
N ARG A 113 -3.33 -10.24 9.02
CA ARG A 113 -4.02 -11.48 8.65
C ARG A 113 -5.35 -11.60 9.38
N SER A 114 -6.21 -12.46 8.85
CA SER A 114 -7.45 -12.85 9.50
C SER A 114 -7.16 -13.53 10.85
N TYR A 115 -7.98 -13.28 11.86
CA TYR A 115 -7.81 -13.90 13.18
C TYR A 115 -9.13 -14.12 13.93
N THR A 116 -9.12 -15.12 14.81
CA THR A 116 -10.23 -15.40 15.73
C THR A 116 -9.77 -15.26 17.18
N LEU A 117 -10.58 -14.63 18.04
CA LEU A 117 -10.33 -14.54 19.48
C LEU A 117 -11.49 -15.17 20.25
N MET A 118 -11.18 -16.11 21.14
CA MET A 118 -12.19 -16.72 22.02
C MET A 118 -12.18 -16.06 23.41
N PRO A 119 -13.36 -15.79 24.01
CA PRO A 119 -13.44 -15.29 25.37
C PRO A 119 -13.08 -16.38 26.38
N GLN A 120 -12.89 -16.00 27.63
CA GLN A 120 -12.83 -16.98 28.72
C GLN A 120 -14.24 -17.47 29.03
N GLY A 121 -14.44 -18.80 29.03
CA GLY A 121 -15.74 -19.42 29.24
C GLY A 121 -16.62 -19.43 27.98
N PRO A 122 -17.94 -19.74 28.14
CA PRO A 122 -18.86 -19.84 27.00
C PRO A 122 -19.05 -18.48 26.32
N PRO A 123 -18.95 -18.39 24.97
CA PRO A 123 -19.23 -17.15 24.26
C PRO A 123 -20.65 -16.64 24.49
N ARG A 124 -20.79 -15.35 24.80
CA ARG A 124 -22.09 -14.65 24.90
C ARG A 124 -22.71 -14.36 23.54
N GLY A 125 -21.88 -14.39 22.49
CA GLY A 125 -22.22 -14.11 21.11
C GLY A 125 -20.96 -14.04 20.27
N VAL A 126 -21.14 -13.82 18.96
CA VAL A 126 -20.05 -13.64 17.99
C VAL A 126 -20.05 -12.19 17.51
N ALA A 127 -18.87 -11.58 17.43
CA ALA A 127 -18.64 -10.28 16.82
C ALA A 127 -17.78 -10.47 15.57
N VAL A 128 -18.38 -10.29 14.40
CA VAL A 128 -17.67 -10.26 13.11
C VAL A 128 -17.18 -8.84 12.87
N MET A 129 -15.90 -8.68 12.57
CA MET A 129 -15.23 -7.38 12.42
C MET A 129 -14.69 -7.21 11.01
N LEU A 130 -15.11 -6.13 10.36
CA LEU A 130 -14.66 -5.72 9.03
C LEU A 130 -13.85 -4.43 9.15
N HIS A 131 -12.80 -4.31 8.34
CA HIS A 131 -11.98 -3.09 8.23
C HIS A 131 -12.30 -2.33 6.93
N GLY A 132 -11.82 -1.09 6.83
CA GLY A 132 -12.06 -0.22 5.67
C GLY A 132 -10.96 -0.24 4.61
N LEU A 133 -11.15 0.61 3.59
CA LEU A 133 -10.23 0.84 2.49
C LEU A 133 -8.86 1.28 3.02
N THR A 134 -7.78 0.73 2.44
CA THR A 134 -6.36 0.95 2.82
C THR A 134 -5.90 0.31 4.14
N ASP A 135 -6.77 -0.43 4.82
CA ASP A 135 -6.49 -1.04 6.12
C ASP A 135 -6.39 -2.57 6.05
N SER A 136 -6.32 -3.21 7.21
CA SER A 136 -6.31 -4.66 7.42
C SER A 136 -6.95 -4.98 8.78
N PRO A 137 -7.09 -6.26 9.17
CA PRO A 137 -7.55 -6.63 10.52
C PRO A 137 -6.72 -5.99 11.64
N TYR A 138 -5.52 -5.47 11.35
CA TYR A 138 -4.62 -4.81 12.30
C TYR A 138 -5.32 -3.70 13.08
N SER A 139 -6.10 -2.85 12.41
CA SER A 139 -6.76 -1.72 13.06
C SER A 139 -7.86 -2.15 14.03
N LEU A 140 -8.44 -3.32 13.81
CA LEU A 140 -9.49 -3.88 14.64
C LEU A 140 -8.95 -4.55 15.90
N ARG A 141 -7.63 -4.79 16.01
CA ARG A 141 -6.99 -5.55 17.11
C ARG A 141 -7.48 -5.13 18.49
N HIS A 142 -7.50 -3.83 18.79
CA HIS A 142 -7.87 -3.36 20.13
C HIS A 142 -9.37 -3.44 20.39
N ILE A 143 -10.20 -3.28 19.35
CA ILE A 143 -11.65 -3.45 19.43
C ILE A 143 -11.97 -4.94 19.62
N ALA A 144 -11.32 -5.83 18.86
CA ALA A 144 -11.43 -7.28 18.99
C ALA A 144 -11.07 -7.76 20.39
N GLN A 145 -9.95 -7.30 20.94
CA GLN A 145 -9.55 -7.63 22.31
C GLN A 145 -10.53 -7.12 23.36
N ARG A 146 -11.20 -5.99 23.10
CA ARG A 146 -12.24 -5.48 24.01
C ARG A 146 -13.47 -6.39 23.99
N TYR A 147 -13.98 -6.73 22.80
CA TYR A 147 -15.12 -7.64 22.66
C TYR A 147 -14.83 -9.03 23.25
N GLN A 148 -13.62 -9.54 23.04
CA GLN A 148 -13.16 -10.78 23.67
C GLN A 148 -13.26 -10.72 25.20
N LYS A 149 -12.78 -9.63 25.82
CA LYS A 149 -12.86 -9.43 27.27
C LYS A 149 -14.30 -9.29 27.77
N ASP A 150 -15.17 -8.73 26.94
CA ASP A 150 -16.59 -8.57 27.24
C ASP A 150 -17.39 -9.88 27.02
N GLY A 151 -16.72 -10.98 26.63
CA GLY A 151 -17.29 -12.32 26.56
C GLY A 151 -17.75 -12.76 25.16
N PHE A 152 -17.34 -12.05 24.10
CA PHE A 152 -17.68 -12.41 22.72
C PHE A 152 -16.58 -13.24 22.07
N ALA A 153 -16.96 -14.23 21.27
CA ALA A 153 -16.06 -14.76 20.24
C ALA A 153 -15.93 -13.71 19.14
N VAL A 154 -14.71 -13.49 18.65
CA VAL A 154 -14.44 -12.47 17.63
C VAL A 154 -13.86 -13.14 16.40
N VAL A 155 -14.38 -12.78 15.22
CA VAL A 155 -13.81 -13.10 13.92
C VAL A 155 -13.44 -11.78 13.26
N ALA A 156 -12.17 -11.55 13.00
CA ALA A 156 -11.68 -10.41 12.23
C ALA A 156 -11.14 -10.94 10.90
N VAL A 157 -11.90 -10.76 9.83
CA VAL A 157 -11.57 -11.24 8.49
C VAL A 157 -10.78 -10.17 7.74
N ARG A 158 -9.71 -10.58 7.05
CA ARG A 158 -9.03 -9.75 6.05
C ARG A 158 -9.89 -9.76 4.80
N LEU A 159 -10.30 -8.59 4.32
CA LEU A 159 -11.01 -8.53 3.05
C LEU A 159 -10.05 -8.79 1.87
N PRO A 160 -10.47 -9.48 0.80
CA PRO A 160 -9.66 -9.66 -0.39
C PRO A 160 -9.04 -8.35 -0.90
N GLY A 161 -7.80 -8.43 -1.40
CA GLY A 161 -7.00 -7.27 -1.82
C GLY A 161 -6.42 -6.39 -0.70
N HIS A 162 -6.77 -6.63 0.57
CA HIS A 162 -6.27 -5.85 1.71
C HIS A 162 -5.17 -6.57 2.50
N GLY A 163 -4.51 -5.86 3.42
CA GLY A 163 -3.51 -6.39 4.36
C GLY A 163 -2.14 -6.75 3.78
N THR A 164 -2.00 -6.78 2.46
CA THR A 164 -0.83 -7.32 1.77
C THR A 164 -0.07 -6.24 0.99
N VAL A 165 -0.44 -6.01 -0.27
CA VAL A 165 0.16 -5.01 -1.17
C VAL A 165 -0.94 -4.19 -1.83
N PRO A 166 -0.73 -2.88 -2.08
CA PRO A 166 -1.77 -2.01 -2.65
C PRO A 166 -2.24 -2.45 -4.03
N SER A 167 -1.40 -3.13 -4.82
CA SER A 167 -1.79 -3.73 -6.09
C SER A 167 -2.84 -4.83 -5.96
N GLY A 168 -3.03 -5.46 -4.79
CA GLY A 168 -4.11 -6.44 -4.59
C GLY A 168 -5.52 -5.85 -4.77
N LEU A 169 -5.65 -4.52 -4.61
CA LEU A 169 -6.93 -3.83 -4.83
C LEU A 169 -7.30 -3.63 -6.31
N THR A 170 -6.41 -3.96 -7.26
CA THR A 170 -6.70 -3.73 -8.69
C THR A 170 -7.57 -4.80 -9.32
N GLU A 171 -7.70 -5.96 -8.69
CA GLU A 171 -8.46 -7.12 -9.22
C GLU A 171 -9.65 -7.53 -8.35
N VAL A 172 -9.82 -6.92 -7.18
CA VAL A 172 -10.91 -7.25 -6.25
C VAL A 172 -12.21 -6.53 -6.61
N THR A 173 -13.34 -7.20 -6.36
CA THR A 173 -14.68 -6.61 -6.53
C THR A 173 -15.43 -6.44 -5.20
N ALA A 174 -16.57 -5.75 -5.23
CA ALA A 174 -17.42 -5.61 -4.05
C ALA A 174 -18.02 -6.97 -3.63
N GLU A 175 -18.34 -7.83 -4.60
CA GLU A 175 -18.86 -9.18 -4.37
C GLU A 175 -17.86 -10.06 -3.61
N ASP A 176 -16.55 -9.89 -3.87
CA ASP A 176 -15.49 -10.59 -3.11
C ASP A 176 -15.52 -10.19 -1.63
N TRP A 177 -15.75 -8.92 -1.32
CA TRP A 177 -15.86 -8.42 0.05
C TRP A 177 -17.15 -8.87 0.73
N GLU A 178 -18.26 -8.91 -0.01
CA GLU A 178 -19.53 -9.45 0.50
C GLU A 178 -19.42 -10.95 0.80
N ALA A 179 -18.78 -11.72 -0.08
CA ALA A 179 -18.54 -13.15 0.13
C ALA A 179 -17.66 -13.39 1.36
N ALA A 180 -16.56 -12.64 1.50
CA ALA A 180 -15.70 -12.73 2.69
C ALA A 180 -16.45 -12.35 3.98
N THR A 181 -17.39 -11.41 3.90
CA THR A 181 -18.26 -11.03 5.02
C THR A 181 -19.27 -12.12 5.38
N ARG A 182 -19.84 -12.82 4.39
CA ARG A 182 -20.77 -13.95 4.63
C ARG A 182 -20.06 -15.17 5.21
N LEU A 183 -18.81 -15.40 4.81
CA LEU A 183 -17.98 -16.50 5.30
C LEU A 183 -17.65 -16.35 6.80
N ALA A 184 -17.40 -15.11 7.24
CA ALA A 184 -16.94 -14.77 8.60
C ALA A 184 -18.06 -14.81 9.64
#